data_AF-A0A957NQN9-F1
#
_entry.id   AF-A0A957NQN9-F1
#
_cell.length_a   1.000
_cell.length_b   1.000
_cell.length_c   1.000
_cell.angle_alpha   90.00
_cell.angle_beta   90.00
_cell.angle_gamma   90.00
#
_symmetry.space_group_name_H-M   'P 1'
#
loop_
_entity.id
_entity.type
_entity.pdbx_description
1 polymer ?
#
loop_
_entity_poly.entity_id
_entity_poly.type
_entity_poly.pdbx_seq_one_letter_code
_entity_poly.pdbx_strand_id
1 'polypeptide(L)'
;QRIGEATIQDETWAERHWKTLQHCYARAPYFDLYAECIHELYLTANSPSLSQVNYRFITAICDLLNIATPITWAQADPGLQKSERLIYLCQRAGATDYLSGPAAQAYIDERSFAEAGITLSYMDYADYPPYEQLYPPFEPGVSVLDLLFHTGPQAHRYMKSFQQVGLMATA
;
A
#
# COMPACT_ATOMS: atom_id res chain seq x y z
N GLN A 1 -12.18 -13.87 -12.67
CA GLN A 1 -10.83 -14.36 -12.31
C GLN A 1 -10.60 -14.11 -10.83
N ARG A 2 -10.07 -15.07 -10.07
CA ARG A 2 -9.68 -14.83 -8.66
C ARG A 2 -8.37 -14.03 -8.63
N ILE A 3 -8.22 -13.12 -7.67
CA ILE A 3 -7.04 -12.23 -7.58
C ILE A 3 -5.73 -13.03 -7.47
N GLY A 4 -5.72 -14.13 -6.71
CA GLY A 4 -4.55 -15.00 -6.56
C GLY A 4 -4.14 -15.78 -7.81
N GLU A 5 -5.03 -15.88 -8.80
CA GLU A 5 -4.82 -16.61 -10.06
C GLU A 5 -4.53 -15.64 -11.22
N ALA A 6 -4.39 -14.34 -10.94
CA ALA A 6 -4.03 -13.34 -11.93
C ALA A 6 -2.58 -13.53 -12.37
N THR A 7 -2.38 -13.67 -13.67
CA THR A 7 -1.05 -13.79 -14.28
C THR A 7 -0.70 -12.59 -15.14
N ILE A 8 0.59 -12.28 -15.19
CA ILE A 8 1.14 -11.25 -16.08
C ILE A 8 1.36 -11.89 -17.44
N GLN A 9 0.79 -11.30 -18.50
CA GLN A 9 0.86 -11.84 -19.86
C GLN A 9 1.88 -11.12 -20.75
N ASP A 10 2.22 -9.87 -20.43
CA ASP A 10 3.16 -9.05 -21.20
C ASP A 10 4.53 -9.14 -20.56
N GLU A 11 5.50 -9.78 -21.21
CA GLU A 11 6.87 -9.92 -20.69
C GLU A 11 7.64 -8.59 -20.63
N THR A 12 7.17 -7.56 -21.36
CA THR A 12 7.84 -6.25 -21.44
C THR A 12 7.31 -5.23 -20.43
N TRP A 13 6.32 -5.62 -19.62
CA TRP A 13 5.63 -4.73 -18.67
C TRP A 13 6.60 -3.98 -17.75
N ALA A 14 7.61 -4.69 -17.24
CA ALA A 14 8.55 -4.18 -16.24
C ALA A 14 9.43 -3.07 -16.83
N GLU A 15 10.02 -3.33 -17.99
CA GLU A 15 10.84 -2.33 -18.70
C GLU A 15 10.01 -1.12 -19.11
N ARG A 16 8.78 -1.33 -19.58
CA ARG A 16 7.89 -0.23 -19.96
C ARG A 16 7.53 0.64 -18.76
N HIS A 17 7.15 0.03 -17.64
CA HIS A 17 6.84 0.76 -16.40
C HIS A 17 8.06 1.55 -15.92
N TRP A 18 9.24 0.93 -15.91
CA TRP A 18 10.47 1.61 -15.53
C TRP A 18 10.79 2.81 -16.42
N LYS A 19 10.67 2.68 -17.75
CA LYS A 19 10.86 3.81 -18.68
C LYS A 19 9.87 4.94 -18.42
N THR A 20 8.61 4.62 -18.10
CA THR A 20 7.62 5.63 -17.69
C THR A 20 8.05 6.34 -16.40
N LEU A 21 8.50 5.60 -15.38
CA LEU A 21 8.99 6.20 -14.14
C LEU A 21 10.20 7.12 -14.38
N GLN A 22 11.18 6.69 -15.17
CA GLN A 22 12.30 7.54 -15.57
C GLN A 22 11.81 8.83 -16.25
N HIS A 23 10.90 8.71 -17.22
CA HIS A 23 10.40 9.88 -17.93
C HIS A 23 9.69 10.88 -17.01
N CYS A 24 8.86 10.38 -16.08
CA CYS A 24 8.08 11.22 -15.17
C CYS A 24 8.91 11.82 -14.03
N TYR A 25 9.91 11.10 -13.52
CA TYR A 25 10.57 11.43 -12.25
C TYR A 25 12.07 11.69 -12.33
N ALA A 26 12.73 11.58 -13.49
CA ALA A 26 14.18 11.80 -13.58
C ALA A 26 14.66 13.18 -13.08
N ARG A 27 13.76 14.15 -12.94
CA ARG A 27 14.06 15.49 -12.41
C ARG A 27 13.68 15.68 -10.94
N ALA A 28 13.10 14.67 -10.30
CA ALA A 28 12.69 14.75 -8.91
C ALA A 28 13.92 14.74 -7.99
N PRO A 29 13.91 15.50 -6.87
CA PRO A 29 15.09 15.73 -6.03
C PRO A 29 15.79 14.47 -5.51
N TYR A 30 15.05 13.38 -5.30
CA TYR A 30 15.56 12.11 -4.77
C TYR A 30 15.42 10.96 -5.76
N PHE A 31 15.26 11.25 -7.07
CA PHE A 31 15.17 10.19 -8.07
C PHE A 31 16.39 9.28 -8.04
N ASP A 32 17.60 9.86 -8.14
CA ASP A 32 18.86 9.10 -8.18
C ASP A 32 19.10 8.25 -6.93
N LEU A 33 18.52 8.65 -5.78
CA LEU A 33 18.64 7.91 -4.52
C LEU A 33 17.90 6.56 -4.56
N TYR A 34 16.78 6.47 -5.27
CA TYR A 34 15.94 5.26 -5.31
C TYR A 34 15.87 4.60 -6.69
N ALA A 35 16.35 5.28 -7.73
CA ALA A 35 16.23 4.82 -9.10
C ALA A 35 16.81 3.41 -9.31
N GLU A 36 18.01 3.16 -8.78
CA GLU A 36 18.69 1.87 -8.94
C GLU A 36 17.90 0.72 -8.31
N CYS A 37 17.50 0.86 -7.04
CA CYS A 37 16.80 -0.21 -6.34
C CYS A 37 15.38 -0.45 -6.90
N ILE A 38 14.68 0.61 -7.31
CA ILE A 38 13.37 0.48 -7.96
C ILE A 38 13.52 -0.17 -9.33
N HIS A 39 14.52 0.21 -10.12
CA HIS A 39 14.78 -0.41 -11.41
C HIS A 39 15.05 -1.91 -11.26
N GLU A 40 15.93 -2.29 -10.33
CA GLU A 40 16.22 -3.69 -10.04
C GLU A 40 14.96 -4.45 -9.62
N LEU A 41 14.11 -3.83 -8.78
CA LEU A 41 12.83 -4.40 -8.35
C LEU A 41 11.91 -4.75 -9.54
N TYR A 42 11.85 -3.88 -10.56
CA TYR A 42 11.12 -4.17 -11.80
C TYR A 42 11.78 -5.27 -12.62
N LEU A 43 13.09 -5.17 -12.91
CA LEU A 43 13.79 -6.09 -13.80
C LEU A 43 13.79 -7.54 -13.30
N THR A 44 13.87 -7.70 -11.98
CA THR A 44 13.97 -9.02 -11.37
C THR A 44 12.59 -9.61 -11.01
N ALA A 45 11.48 -8.90 -11.27
CA ALA A 45 10.12 -9.36 -11.01
C ALA A 45 9.63 -10.39 -12.05
N ASN A 46 10.32 -11.52 -12.12
CA ASN A 46 10.16 -12.57 -13.12
C ASN A 46 9.07 -13.62 -12.78
N SER A 47 8.20 -13.32 -11.81
CA SER A 47 7.10 -14.24 -11.47
C SER A 47 5.92 -14.03 -12.42
N PRO A 48 5.32 -15.11 -12.97
CA PRO A 48 4.08 -15.00 -13.73
C PRO A 48 2.89 -14.62 -12.84
N SER A 49 2.98 -14.75 -11.52
CA SER A 49 1.89 -14.43 -10.58
C SER A 49 1.91 -12.95 -10.19
N LEU A 50 0.84 -12.23 -10.54
CA LEU A 50 0.68 -10.83 -10.15
C LEU A 50 0.70 -10.65 -8.63
N SER A 51 0.15 -11.61 -7.89
CA SER A 51 0.16 -11.59 -6.43
C SER A 51 1.58 -11.66 -5.86
N GLN A 52 2.44 -12.53 -6.40
CA GLN A 52 3.84 -12.63 -5.97
C GLN A 52 4.64 -11.36 -6.30
N VAL A 53 4.39 -10.78 -7.48
CA VAL A 53 4.99 -9.49 -7.88
C VAL A 53 4.54 -8.38 -6.92
N ASN A 54 3.24 -8.26 -6.65
CA ASN A 54 2.72 -7.25 -5.72
C ASN A 54 3.28 -7.42 -4.31
N TYR A 55 3.34 -8.65 -3.79
CA TYR A 55 3.94 -8.91 -2.48
C TYR A 55 5.38 -8.42 -2.43
N ARG A 56 6.18 -8.73 -3.46
CA ARG A 56 7.56 -8.27 -3.55
C ARG A 56 7.66 -6.73 -3.55
N PHE A 57 6.82 -6.07 -4.34
CA PHE A 57 6.81 -4.61 -4.43
C PHE A 57 6.40 -3.97 -3.11
N ILE A 58 5.34 -4.45 -2.48
CA ILE A 58 4.85 -3.94 -1.20
C ILE A 58 5.95 -4.09 -0.14
N THR A 59 6.58 -5.26 -0.04
CA THR A 59 7.67 -5.49 0.93
C THR A 59 8.84 -4.53 0.69
N ALA A 60 9.30 -4.38 -0.55
CA ALA A 60 10.41 -3.47 -0.87
C ALA A 60 10.08 -2.01 -0.54
N ILE A 61 8.85 -1.55 -0.82
CA ILE A 61 8.41 -0.21 -0.46
C ILE A 61 8.30 -0.04 1.07
N CYS A 62 7.79 -1.05 1.78
CA CYS A 62 7.77 -1.06 3.24
C CYS A 62 9.19 -0.92 3.81
N ASP A 63 10.17 -1.64 3.26
CA ASP A 63 11.57 -1.55 3.69
C ASP A 63 12.13 -0.14 3.46
N LEU A 64 11.89 0.47 2.29
CA LEU A 64 12.31 1.85 1.99
C LEU A 64 11.69 2.89 2.94
N LEU A 65 10.48 2.62 3.44
CA LEU A 65 9.75 3.47 4.37
C LEU A 65 9.97 3.09 5.84
N ASN A 66 10.79 2.07 6.13
CA ASN A 66 10.99 1.51 7.47
C ASN A 66 9.68 1.03 8.15
N ILE A 67 8.77 0.45 7.36
CA ILE A 67 7.52 -0.15 7.84
C ILE A 67 7.77 -1.63 8.14
N ALA A 68 7.78 -1.99 9.42
CA ALA A 68 8.03 -3.35 9.88
C ALA A 68 6.76 -4.22 10.02
N THR A 69 5.61 -3.74 9.52
CA THR A 69 4.32 -4.43 9.65
C THR A 69 4.38 -5.82 9.00
N PRO A 70 4.04 -6.91 9.72
CA PRO A 70 4.03 -8.25 9.13
C PRO A 70 3.03 -8.36 7.98
N ILE A 71 3.47 -8.91 6.85
CA ILE A 71 2.64 -9.14 5.67
C ILE A 71 2.39 -10.65 5.53
N THR A 72 1.11 -11.03 5.53
CA THR A 72 0.68 -12.43 5.42
C THR A 72 -0.30 -12.63 4.28
N TRP A 73 -0.32 -13.83 3.70
CA TRP A 73 -1.27 -14.18 2.65
C TRP A 73 -2.68 -14.37 3.21
N ALA A 74 -3.64 -13.62 2.67
CA ALA A 74 -5.05 -13.80 2.95
C ALA A 74 -5.58 -15.08 2.28
N GLN A 75 -5.65 -16.16 3.05
CA GLN A 75 -6.24 -17.42 2.61
C GLN A 75 -7.52 -17.68 3.39
N ALA A 76 -8.65 -17.73 2.69
CA ALA A 76 -9.95 -18.04 3.29
C ALA A 76 -10.72 -19.00 2.40
N ASP A 77 -11.67 -19.71 3.00
CA ASP A 77 -12.54 -20.62 2.28
C ASP A 77 -13.34 -19.83 1.21
N PRO A 78 -13.31 -20.26 -0.08
CA PRO A 78 -14.06 -19.61 -1.14
C PRO A 78 -15.59 -19.61 -0.94
N GLY A 79 -16.11 -20.50 -0.08
CA GLY A 79 -17.54 -20.60 0.26
C GLY A 79 -18.04 -19.53 1.22
N LEU A 80 -17.15 -18.81 1.92
CA LEU A 80 -17.54 -17.73 2.84
C LEU A 80 -18.07 -16.51 2.08
N GLN A 81 -19.13 -15.91 2.63
CA GLN A 81 -19.64 -14.62 2.18
C GLN A 81 -18.61 -13.50 2.43
N LYS A 82 -18.78 -12.34 1.79
CA LYS A 82 -17.77 -11.27 1.80
C LYS A 82 -17.37 -10.82 3.22
N SER A 83 -18.33 -10.47 4.08
CA SER A 83 -18.05 -10.03 5.45
C SER A 83 -17.49 -11.16 6.32
N GLU A 84 -18.07 -12.36 6.22
CA GLU A 84 -17.60 -13.56 6.94
C GLU A 84 -16.15 -13.88 6.63
N ARG A 85 -15.75 -13.72 5.35
CA ARG A 85 -14.38 -13.94 4.91
C ARG A 85 -13.41 -12.98 5.59
N LEU A 86 -13.78 -11.70 5.69
CA LEU A 86 -12.95 -10.67 6.33
C LEU A 86 -12.83 -10.93 7.84
N ILE A 87 -13.93 -11.25 8.50
CA ILE A 87 -13.96 -11.61 9.92
C ILE A 87 -13.09 -12.84 10.19
N TYR A 88 -13.23 -13.89 9.38
CA TYR A 88 -12.41 -15.10 9.47
C TYR A 88 -10.90 -14.79 9.34
N LEU A 89 -10.53 -13.93 8.40
CA LEU A 89 -9.15 -13.50 8.22
C LEU A 89 -8.63 -12.71 9.43
N CYS A 90 -9.44 -11.81 9.99
CA CYS A 90 -9.09 -11.05 11.19
C CYS A 90 -8.86 -11.98 12.39
N GLN A 91 -9.78 -12.93 12.63
CA GLN A 91 -9.66 -13.90 13.71
C GLN A 91 -8.40 -14.77 13.57
N ARG A 92 -8.07 -15.21 12.35
CA ARG A 92 -6.82 -15.95 12.08
C ARG A 92 -5.57 -15.15 12.31
N ALA A 93 -5.61 -13.84 12.05
CA ALA A 93 -4.52 -12.93 12.32
C ALA A 93 -4.44 -12.50 13.80
N GLY A 94 -5.44 -12.86 14.62
CA GLY A 94 -5.58 -12.35 15.99
C GLY A 94 -5.85 -10.83 16.03
N ALA A 95 -6.44 -10.27 14.97
CA ALA A 95 -6.69 -8.84 14.85
C ALA A 95 -7.94 -8.43 15.64
N THR A 96 -7.86 -7.28 16.32
CA THR A 96 -8.97 -6.61 17.00
C THR A 96 -9.63 -5.54 16.15
N ASP A 97 -8.97 -5.12 15.08
CA ASP A 97 -9.36 -4.00 14.23
C ASP A 97 -9.25 -4.39 12.76
N TYR A 98 -10.23 -3.99 11.97
CA TYR A 98 -10.22 -4.09 10.52
C TYR A 98 -10.37 -2.69 9.91
N LEU A 99 -9.33 -2.25 9.20
CA LEU A 99 -9.31 -0.99 8.47
C LEU A 99 -9.65 -1.24 7.01
N SER A 100 -10.75 -0.65 6.55
CA SER A 100 -11.25 -0.81 5.18
C SER A 100 -11.16 0.49 4.37
N GLY A 101 -11.16 0.39 3.04
CA GLY A 101 -11.41 1.55 2.18
C GLY A 101 -12.88 2.00 2.26
N PRO A 102 -13.19 3.31 2.11
CA PRO A 102 -14.55 3.84 2.19
C PRO A 102 -15.48 3.27 1.12
N ALA A 103 -14.95 2.95 -0.08
CA ALA A 103 -15.72 2.30 -1.15
C ALA A 103 -16.27 0.91 -0.75
N ALA A 104 -15.70 0.29 0.29
CA ALA A 104 -16.16 -1.01 0.75
C ALA A 104 -17.40 -0.97 1.64
N GLN A 105 -17.74 0.22 2.17
CA GLN A 105 -18.81 0.39 3.13
C GLN A 105 -20.16 -0.13 2.63
N ALA A 106 -20.45 0.02 1.34
CA ALA A 106 -21.71 -0.39 0.73
C ALA A 106 -21.99 -1.92 0.78
N TYR A 107 -20.99 -2.76 1.06
CA TYR A 107 -21.16 -4.22 1.07
C TYR A 107 -20.64 -4.92 2.34
N ILE A 108 -20.15 -4.16 3.32
CA ILE A 108 -19.70 -4.70 4.60
C ILE A 108 -20.89 -4.71 5.56
N ASP A 109 -21.11 -5.85 6.21
CA ASP A 109 -22.09 -5.95 7.30
C ASP A 109 -21.40 -5.59 8.63
N GLU A 110 -21.55 -4.34 9.05
CA GLU A 110 -20.93 -3.81 10.27
C GLU A 110 -21.36 -4.58 11.54
N ARG A 111 -22.60 -5.11 11.56
CA ARG A 111 -23.11 -5.87 12.72
C ARG A 111 -22.33 -7.16 12.93
N SER A 112 -22.06 -7.89 11.85
CA SER A 112 -21.25 -9.11 11.91
C SER A 112 -19.84 -8.85 12.48
N PHE A 113 -19.23 -7.70 12.21
CA PHE A 113 -17.92 -7.34 12.79
C PHE A 113 -18.03 -7.08 14.30
N ALA A 114 -19.04 -6.32 14.73
CA ALA A 114 -19.28 -6.04 16.14
C ALA A 114 -19.57 -7.32 16.95
N GLU A 115 -20.38 -8.23 16.41
CA GLU A 115 -20.66 -9.54 17.02
C GLU A 115 -19.41 -10.42 17.13
N ALA A 116 -18.48 -10.30 16.18
CA ALA A 116 -17.19 -10.99 16.21
C ALA A 116 -16.15 -10.31 17.11
N GLY A 117 -16.48 -9.17 17.74
CA GLY A 117 -15.57 -8.41 18.59
C GLY A 117 -14.45 -7.69 17.83
N ILE A 118 -14.69 -7.35 16.56
CA ILE A 118 -13.72 -6.66 15.70
C ILE A 118 -14.21 -5.23 15.43
N THR A 119 -13.36 -4.25 15.74
CA THR A 119 -13.63 -2.84 15.43
C THR A 119 -13.47 -2.59 13.94
N LEU A 120 -14.53 -2.18 13.27
CA LEU A 120 -14.50 -1.78 11.87
C LEU A 120 -14.23 -0.28 11.76
N SER A 121 -13.18 0.08 11.03
CA SER A 121 -12.82 1.47 10.74
C SER A 121 -12.62 1.66 9.23
N TYR A 122 -12.74 2.91 8.77
CA TYR A 122 -12.58 3.26 7.37
C TYR A 122 -11.43 4.24 7.18
N MET A 123 -10.64 4.03 6.13
CA MET A 123 -9.56 4.93 5.74
C MET A 123 -10.12 6.30 5.39
N ASP A 124 -9.53 7.32 6.00
CA ASP A 124 -9.71 8.71 5.62
C ASP A 124 -8.55 9.16 4.73
N TYR A 125 -8.87 9.52 3.49
CA TYR A 125 -7.91 9.99 2.50
C TYR A 125 -7.85 11.52 2.36
N ALA A 126 -8.59 12.28 3.17
CA ALA A 126 -8.51 13.74 3.16
C ALA A 126 -7.17 14.25 3.73
N ASP A 127 -6.83 15.52 3.54
CA ASP A 127 -5.83 16.22 4.36
C ASP A 127 -4.44 15.58 4.49
N TYR A 128 -3.93 14.93 3.43
CA TYR A 128 -2.53 14.53 3.39
C TYR A 128 -1.62 15.77 3.42
N PRO A 129 -0.57 15.80 4.25
CA PRO A 129 0.37 16.92 4.26
C PRO A 129 0.99 17.10 2.86
N PRO A 130 0.88 18.30 2.26
CA PRO A 130 1.39 18.53 0.91
C PRO A 130 2.92 18.58 0.90
N TYR A 131 3.51 18.14 -0.20
CA TYR A 131 4.92 18.32 -0.55
C TYR A 131 5.04 18.90 -1.96
N GLU A 132 6.25 19.37 -2.31
CA GLU A 132 6.51 19.93 -3.62
C GLU A 132 6.64 18.81 -4.68
N GLN A 133 5.62 18.69 -5.52
CA GLN A 133 5.61 17.81 -6.69
C GLN A 133 6.15 18.55 -7.92
N LEU A 134 6.76 17.82 -8.87
CA LEU A 134 7.25 18.37 -10.14
C LEU A 134 6.16 19.10 -10.96
N TYR A 135 4.91 18.66 -10.83
CA TYR A 135 3.77 19.16 -11.60
C TYR A 135 2.68 19.67 -10.65
N PRO A 136 2.59 20.99 -10.39
CA PRO A 136 1.53 21.56 -9.57
C PRO A 136 0.17 21.55 -10.32
N PRO A 137 -0.97 21.58 -9.59
CA PRO A 137 -1.09 21.63 -8.12
C PRO A 137 -0.80 20.27 -7.45
N PHE A 138 -0.64 20.28 -6.11
CA PHE A 138 -0.45 19.06 -5.33
C PHE A 138 -1.63 18.09 -5.51
N GLU A 139 -1.33 16.84 -5.86
CA GLU A 139 -2.28 15.74 -5.97
C GLU A 139 -1.92 14.63 -4.96
N PRO A 140 -2.75 14.42 -3.91
CA PRO A 140 -2.51 13.38 -2.92
C PRO A 140 -2.79 11.95 -3.43
N GLY A 141 -3.55 11.78 -4.52
CA GLY A 141 -3.93 10.49 -5.12
C GLY A 141 -2.87 9.82 -6.00
N VAL A 142 -1.59 10.13 -5.80
CA VAL A 142 -0.46 9.61 -6.58
C VAL A 142 0.13 8.32 -5.98
N SER A 143 1.06 7.70 -6.72
CA SER A 143 1.80 6.53 -6.24
C SER A 143 2.73 6.90 -5.07
N VAL A 144 2.97 5.96 -4.16
CA VAL A 144 4.00 6.08 -3.10
C VAL A 144 5.40 6.38 -3.66
N LEU A 145 5.67 6.00 -4.91
CA LEU A 145 6.92 6.34 -5.59
C LEU A 145 7.07 7.86 -5.81
N ASP A 146 5.96 8.57 -6.08
CA ASP A 146 5.98 10.03 -6.20
C ASP A 146 6.47 10.65 -4.87
N LEU A 147 5.90 10.20 -3.76
CA LEU A 147 6.31 10.64 -2.42
C LEU A 147 7.81 10.38 -2.19
N LEU A 148 8.30 9.16 -2.45
CA LEU A 148 9.70 8.80 -2.27
C LEU A 148 10.64 9.66 -3.13
N PHE A 149 10.33 9.82 -4.42
CA PHE A 149 11.17 10.59 -5.34
C PHE A 149 11.22 12.08 -5.04
N HIS A 150 10.19 12.65 -4.41
CA HIS A 150 10.15 14.08 -4.04
C HIS A 150 10.66 14.38 -2.64
N THR A 151 10.47 13.47 -1.68
CA THR A 151 10.70 13.77 -0.25
C THR A 151 11.82 12.95 0.38
N GLY A 152 12.28 11.89 -0.29
CA GLY A 152 13.44 11.15 0.17
C GLY A 152 13.23 10.50 1.54
N PRO A 153 14.28 10.51 2.38
CA PRO A 153 14.21 10.03 3.76
C PRO A 153 13.14 10.71 4.63
N GLN A 154 12.57 11.84 4.19
CA GLN A 154 11.53 12.56 4.93
C GLN A 154 10.10 12.14 4.54
N ALA A 155 9.92 11.12 3.69
CA ALA A 155 8.61 10.64 3.24
C ALA A 155 7.61 10.40 4.38
N HIS A 156 8.06 9.82 5.49
CA HIS A 156 7.23 9.56 6.67
C HIS A 156 6.51 10.81 7.22
N ARG A 157 7.06 12.01 7.04
CA ARG A 157 6.45 13.26 7.52
C ARG A 157 5.17 13.64 6.78
N TYR A 158 5.01 13.13 5.56
CA TYR A 158 3.87 13.41 4.68
C TYR A 158 2.85 12.26 4.70
N MET A 159 3.03 11.27 5.58
CA MET A 159 2.12 10.15 5.78
C MET A 159 1.35 10.32 7.08
N LYS A 160 0.04 10.03 7.09
CA LYS A 160 -0.83 10.18 8.27
C LYS A 160 -0.40 9.32 9.47
N SER A 161 0.01 8.07 9.22
CA SER A 161 0.23 7.08 10.28
C SER A 161 1.49 7.30 11.13
N PHE A 162 2.39 8.21 10.71
CA PHE A 162 3.62 8.53 11.45
C PHE A 162 3.53 9.85 12.25
N GLN A 163 2.38 10.55 12.17
CA GLN A 163 2.20 11.85 12.84
C GLN A 163 1.67 11.74 14.28
N GLN A 164 1.50 10.55 14.85
CA GLN A 164 1.12 10.35 16.25
C GLN A 164 2.25 9.74 17.10
N VAL A 165 3.29 10.54 17.36
CA VAL A 165 4.06 10.44 18.62
C VAL A 165 4.28 11.85 19.13
N GLY A 166 3.23 12.46 19.67
CA GLY A 166 3.29 13.87 20.05
C GLY A 166 2.09 14.41 20.80
N LEU A 167 1.52 13.65 21.75
CA LEU A 167 0.73 14.22 22.86
C LEU A 167 0.46 13.16 23.94
N MET A 168 1.54 12.60 24.51
CA MET A 168 1.55 12.12 25.90
C MET A 168 2.93 12.41 26.50
N ALA A 169 3.24 13.70 26.67
CA ALA A 169 4.30 14.16 27.54
C ALA A 169 3.68 15.00 28.68
N THR A 170 3.66 14.36 29.85
CA THR A 170 3.72 14.91 31.21
C THR A 170 2.59 15.82 31.72
N ALA A 171 1.79 15.24 32.62
CA ALA A 171 1.38 15.92 33.85
C ALA A 171 2.56 15.95 34.85
#